data_AF-A0A7V3CGE8-F1
#
_entry.id   AF-A0A7V3CGE8-F1
#
_cell.length_a   1.000
_cell.length_b   1.000
_cell.length_c   1.000
_cell.angle_alpha   90.00
_cell.angle_beta   90.00
_cell.angle_gamma   90.00
#
_symmetry.space_group_name_H-M   'P 1'
#
loop_
_entity.id
_entity.type
_entity.pdbx_description
1 polymer ?
#
loop_
_entity_poly.entity_id
_entity_poly.type
_entity_poly.pdbx_seq_one_letter_code
_entity_poly.pdbx_strand_id
1 'polypeptide(L)'
;DERVMQLSKQMIINPFKGYEEDERNILSPALKETIREFAALDGAFVIASDGTVITAGRYLGATADSAEIERGLGSRHLAAAGITSLTNAVAIVISESTGDVRIFRNGSLLMEIEKP
;
A
#
# COMPACT_ATOMS: atom_id res chain seq x y z
N ASP A 1 -8.85 7.13 0.60
CA ASP A 1 -8.21 6.83 -0.71
C ASP A 1 -7.99 8.09 -1.55
N GLU A 2 -8.95 9.02 -1.67
CA GLU A 2 -8.82 10.24 -2.50
C GLU A 2 -7.50 11.01 -2.33
N ARG A 3 -7.13 11.36 -1.09
CA ARG A 3 -5.87 12.10 -0.83
C ARG A 3 -4.63 11.28 -1.18
N VAL A 4 -4.67 9.96 -0.96
CA VAL A 4 -3.59 9.05 -1.38
C VAL A 4 -3.46 9.13 -2.90
N MET A 5 -4.56 9.09 -3.65
CA MET A 5 -4.57 9.17 -5.11
C MET A 5 -3.98 10.48 -5.64
N GLN A 6 -4.18 11.61 -4.94
CA GLN A 6 -3.57 12.90 -5.30
C GLN A 6 -2.05 12.94 -5.10
N LEU A 7 -1.53 12.21 -4.10
CA LEU A 7 -0.11 12.17 -3.72
C LEU A 7 0.66 11.00 -4.37
N SER A 8 0.06 10.37 -5.38
CA SER A 8 0.62 9.17 -6.00
C SER A 8 0.31 9.13 -7.49
N LYS A 9 1.12 8.38 -8.24
CA LYS A 9 1.05 8.30 -9.69
C LYS A 9 0.86 6.87 -10.13
N GLN A 10 -0.04 6.67 -11.09
CA GLN A 10 -0.22 5.37 -11.71
C GLN A 10 1.00 5.03 -12.61
N MET A 11 1.64 3.88 -12.41
CA MET A 11 2.81 3.47 -13.21
C MET A 11 2.44 2.61 -14.42
N ILE A 12 1.45 1.73 -14.25
CA ILE A 12 0.93 0.82 -15.28
C ILE A 12 -0.55 1.09 -15.54
N ILE A 13 -1.16 0.46 -16.54
CA ILE A 13 -2.64 0.50 -16.68
C ILE A 13 -3.28 0.02 -15.36
N ASN A 14 -4.22 0.78 -14.82
CA ASN A 14 -4.94 0.36 -13.60
C ASN A 14 -5.75 -0.91 -13.92
N PRO A 15 -5.39 -2.07 -13.35
CA PRO A 15 -6.04 -3.33 -13.71
C PRO A 15 -7.45 -3.47 -13.14
N PHE A 16 -7.84 -2.60 -12.20
CA PHE A 16 -9.18 -2.55 -11.60
C PHE A 16 -10.10 -1.53 -12.28
N LYS A 17 -9.60 -0.76 -13.25
CA LYS A 17 -10.41 0.24 -13.94
C LYS A 17 -11.42 -0.44 -14.86
N GLY A 18 -12.69 -0.10 -14.70
CA GLY A 18 -13.79 -0.57 -15.56
C GLY A 18 -14.57 -1.77 -15.01
N TYR A 19 -14.20 -2.27 -13.82
CA TYR A 19 -15.00 -3.22 -13.07
C TYR A 19 -15.87 -2.48 -12.05
N GLU A 20 -17.00 -3.07 -11.68
CA GLU A 20 -17.89 -2.53 -10.66
C GLU A 20 -17.22 -2.60 -9.27
N GLU A 21 -17.72 -1.85 -8.29
CA GLU A 21 -17.12 -1.78 -6.95
C GLU A 21 -17.27 -3.10 -6.18
N ASP A 22 -18.41 -3.77 -6.33
CA ASP A 22 -18.71 -5.07 -5.70
C ASP A 22 -17.83 -6.20 -6.22
N GLU A 23 -17.43 -6.15 -7.50
CA GLU A 23 -16.47 -7.08 -8.11
C GLU A 23 -15.04 -6.89 -7.59
N ARG A 24 -14.75 -5.73 -6.98
CA ARG A 24 -13.40 -5.33 -6.56
C ARG A 24 -13.20 -5.31 -5.06
N ASN A 25 -14.10 -5.93 -4.31
CA ASN A 25 -13.94 -6.02 -2.86
C ASN A 25 -12.80 -7.00 -2.50
N ILE A 26 -11.85 -6.55 -1.68
CA ILE A 26 -10.68 -7.33 -1.24
C ILE A 26 -11.07 -8.61 -0.46
N LEU A 27 -12.26 -8.64 0.13
CA LEU A 27 -12.79 -9.79 0.86
C LEU A 27 -13.48 -10.82 -0.05
N SER A 28 -13.68 -10.50 -1.34
CA SER A 28 -14.27 -11.41 -2.31
C SER A 28 -13.33 -12.59 -2.59
N PRO A 29 -13.77 -13.84 -2.38
CA PRO A 29 -12.96 -15.02 -2.70
C PRO A 29 -12.56 -15.09 -4.17
N ALA A 30 -13.42 -14.58 -5.08
CA ALA A 30 -13.15 -14.56 -6.51
C ALA A 30 -11.97 -13.66 -6.87
N LEU A 31 -11.70 -12.62 -6.08
CA LEU A 31 -10.62 -11.66 -6.32
C LEU A 31 -9.28 -12.13 -5.76
N LYS A 32 -9.28 -13.16 -4.90
CA LYS A 32 -8.10 -13.58 -4.15
C LYS A 32 -6.89 -13.90 -5.03
N GLU A 33 -7.08 -14.68 -6.09
CA GLU A 33 -5.96 -15.03 -6.98
C GLU A 33 -5.52 -13.83 -7.82
N THR A 34 -6.44 -12.97 -8.26
CA THR A 34 -6.08 -11.70 -8.93
C THR A 34 -5.20 -10.82 -8.06
N ILE A 35 -5.51 -10.69 -6.76
CA ILE A 35 -4.69 -9.93 -5.81
C ILE A 35 -3.32 -10.57 -5.64
N ARG A 36 -3.24 -11.90 -5.55
CA ARG A 36 -1.98 -12.63 -5.47
C ARG A 36 -1.10 -12.34 -6.68
N GLU A 37 -1.64 -12.44 -7.89
CA GLU A 37 -0.90 -12.16 -9.13
C GLU A 37 -0.46 -10.70 -9.21
N PHE A 38 -1.34 -9.75 -8.88
CA PHE A 38 -0.99 -8.33 -8.92
C PHE A 38 -0.04 -7.91 -7.79
N ALA A 39 0.10 -8.69 -6.72
CA ALA A 39 1.08 -8.43 -5.67
C ALA A 39 2.53 -8.59 -6.14
N ALA A 40 2.75 -9.25 -7.28
CA ALA A 40 4.06 -9.32 -7.93
C ALA A 40 4.42 -8.02 -8.68
N LEU A 41 3.48 -7.09 -8.87
CA LEU A 41 3.73 -5.82 -9.53
C LEU A 41 4.47 -4.86 -8.60
N ASP A 42 5.34 -4.02 -9.19
CA ASP A 42 5.95 -2.91 -8.46
C ASP A 42 4.92 -1.86 -8.06
N GLY A 43 5.07 -1.31 -6.86
CA GLY A 43 4.24 -0.22 -6.33
C GLY A 43 3.28 -0.69 -5.24
N ALA A 44 2.21 0.07 -5.06
CA ALA A 44 1.23 -0.14 -4.01
C ALA A 44 -0.16 -0.44 -4.57
N PHE A 45 -0.93 -1.18 -3.78
CA PHE A 45 -2.38 -1.19 -3.86
C PHE A 45 -2.94 0.03 -3.14
N VAL A 46 -4.04 0.57 -3.65
CA VAL A 46 -4.87 1.52 -2.91
C VAL A 46 -6.23 0.87 -2.72
N ILE A 47 -6.65 0.75 -1.47
CA ILE A 47 -7.90 0.12 -1.07
C ILE A 47 -8.71 1.17 -0.29
N ALA A 48 -9.98 1.31 -0.64
CA ALA A 48 -10.91 2.19 0.07
C ALA A 48 -11.34 1.57 1.41
N SER A 49 -11.96 2.38 2.27
CA SER A 49 -12.34 1.97 3.63
C SER A 49 -13.41 0.88 3.70
N ASP A 50 -14.17 0.70 2.63
CA ASP A 50 -15.18 -0.34 2.45
C ASP A 50 -14.60 -1.67 1.90
N GLY A 51 -13.29 -1.70 1.63
CA GLY A 51 -12.60 -2.85 1.06
C GLY A 51 -12.51 -2.85 -0.46
N THR A 52 -13.04 -1.85 -1.14
CA THR A 52 -12.96 -1.74 -2.61
C THR A 52 -11.54 -1.44 -3.06
N VAL A 53 -10.98 -2.28 -3.93
CA VAL A 53 -9.64 -2.07 -4.51
C VAL A 53 -9.72 -1.03 -5.63
N ILE A 54 -9.06 0.11 -5.41
CA ILE A 54 -9.07 1.25 -6.33
C ILE A 54 -8.07 1.04 -7.46
N THR A 55 -6.87 0.56 -7.14
CA THR A 55 -5.82 0.28 -8.13
C THR A 55 -4.70 -0.58 -7.53
N ALA A 56 -3.88 -1.15 -8.42
CA ALA A 56 -2.57 -1.73 -8.13
C ALA A 56 -1.48 -1.06 -8.97
N GLY A 57 -0.22 -1.34 -8.65
CA GLY A 57 0.93 -0.84 -9.41
C GLY A 57 1.09 0.68 -9.32
N ARG A 58 0.73 1.27 -8.18
CA ARG A 58 0.76 2.73 -8.00
C ARG A 58 2.03 3.17 -7.27
N TYR A 59 2.71 4.18 -7.81
CA TYR A 59 3.85 4.82 -7.16
C TYR A 59 3.38 5.83 -6.13
N LEU A 60 3.76 5.63 -4.87
CA LEU A 60 3.50 6.59 -3.80
C LEU A 60 4.63 7.63 -3.78
N GLY A 61 4.31 8.86 -4.18
CA GLY A 61 5.29 9.95 -4.30
C GLY A 61 5.57 10.68 -2.99
N ALA A 62 4.88 10.30 -1.91
CA ALA A 62 5.09 10.85 -0.58
C ALA A 62 6.31 10.18 0.06
N THR A 63 7.42 10.90 0.16
CA THR A 63 8.60 10.49 0.91
C THR A 63 8.58 11.17 2.27
N ALA A 64 8.64 10.39 3.34
CA ALA A 64 8.88 10.94 4.67
C ALA A 64 10.32 11.48 4.77
N ASP A 65 10.51 12.49 5.61
CA ASP A 65 11.85 12.95 5.96
C ASP A 65 12.59 11.82 6.66
N SER A 66 13.74 11.43 6.10
CA SER A 66 14.53 10.28 6.56
C SER A 66 15.05 10.40 8.00
N ALA A 67 14.92 11.58 8.61
CA ALA A 67 15.33 11.84 9.99
C ALA A 67 14.41 11.19 11.04
N GLU A 68 13.14 10.91 10.71
CA GLU A 68 12.16 10.33 11.65
C GLU A 68 12.01 8.81 11.52
N ILE A 69 12.71 8.19 10.57
CA ILE A 69 12.53 6.76 10.24
C ILE A 69 13.71 5.96 10.77
N GLU A 70 13.40 4.86 11.47
CA GLU A 70 14.39 3.93 11.99
C GLU A 70 15.36 3.47 10.89
N ARG A 71 16.66 3.42 11.25
CA ARG A 71 17.71 2.97 10.34
C ARG A 71 17.44 1.52 9.92
N GLY A 72 17.61 1.22 8.63
CA GLY A 72 17.38 -0.11 8.07
C GLY A 72 16.08 -0.26 7.29
N LEU A 73 15.22 0.76 7.27
CA LEU A 73 13.99 0.76 6.50
C LEU A 73 14.22 1.17 5.03
N GLY A 74 13.94 0.24 4.11
CA GLY A 74 14.05 0.43 2.65
C GLY A 74 12.92 1.26 2.02
N SER A 75 12.94 1.40 0.68
CA SER A 75 12.05 2.29 -0.08
C SER A 75 10.54 2.07 0.15
N ARG A 76 10.07 0.81 0.27
CA ARG A 76 8.65 0.53 0.57
C ARG A 76 8.22 1.08 1.93
N HIS A 77 9.09 1.01 2.92
CA HIS A 77 8.85 1.54 4.26
C HIS A 77 8.84 3.07 4.25
N LEU A 78 9.78 3.71 3.54
CA LEU A 78 9.82 5.17 3.37
C LEU A 78 8.55 5.70 2.69
N ALA A 79 8.07 5.00 1.66
CA ALA A 79 6.83 5.33 0.97
C ALA A 79 5.60 5.16 1.88
N ALA A 80 5.57 4.11 2.71
CA ALA A 80 4.50 3.88 3.67
C ALA A 80 4.48 4.94 4.79
N ALA A 81 5.63 5.28 5.35
CA ALA A 81 5.75 6.38 6.31
C ALA A 81 5.32 7.72 5.66
N GLY A 82 5.88 8.05 4.49
CA GLY A 82 5.56 9.31 3.81
C GLY A 82 4.09 9.45 3.44
N ILE A 83 3.47 8.41 2.89
CA ILE A 83 2.05 8.50 2.52
C ILE A 83 1.14 8.62 3.76
N THR A 84 1.51 7.97 4.86
CA THR A 84 0.70 7.99 6.09
C THR A 84 0.97 9.23 6.96
N SER A 85 2.06 9.97 6.74
CA SER A 85 2.26 11.27 7.40
C SER A 85 1.43 12.39 6.75
N LEU A 86 1.12 12.26 5.46
CA LEU A 86 0.38 13.24 4.68
C LEU A 86 -1.11 12.90 4.52
N THR A 87 -1.56 11.74 5.01
CA THR A 87 -2.93 11.24 4.86
C THR A 87 -3.38 10.47 6.09
N ASN A 88 -4.69 10.25 6.22
CA ASN A 88 -5.25 9.37 7.26
C ASN A 88 -5.17 7.87 6.90
N ALA A 89 -4.40 7.50 5.87
CA ALA A 89 -4.24 6.12 5.47
C ALA A 89 -3.48 5.31 6.51
N VAL A 90 -3.71 4.00 6.50
CA VAL A 90 -2.86 3.01 7.13
C VAL A 90 -2.14 2.27 6.02
N ALA A 91 -0.83 2.12 6.13
CA ALA A 91 -0.04 1.38 5.15
C ALA A 91 0.46 0.08 5.76
N ILE A 92 0.25 -1.02 5.04
CA ILE A 92 0.74 -2.36 5.40
C ILE A 92 1.85 -2.70 4.43
N VAL A 93 3.02 -3.06 4.94
CA VAL A 93 4.22 -3.35 4.16
C VAL A 93 4.74 -4.72 4.53
N ILE A 94 5.07 -5.53 3.52
CA ILE A 94 5.80 -6.78 3.70
C ILE A 94 7.27 -6.52 3.34
N SER A 95 8.15 -6.77 4.29
CA SER A 95 9.60 -6.65 4.10
C SER A 95 10.11 -7.76 3.18
N GLU A 96 10.82 -7.38 2.12
CA GLU A 96 11.41 -8.37 1.20
C GLU A 96 12.58 -9.13 1.82
N SER A 97 13.37 -8.44 2.64
CA SER A 97 14.57 -9.00 3.25
C SER A 97 14.27 -9.93 4.43
N THR A 98 13.20 -9.64 5.18
CA THR A 98 12.88 -10.37 6.43
C THR A 98 11.57 -11.14 6.36
N GLY A 99 10.63 -10.72 5.50
CA GLY A 99 9.28 -11.28 5.44
C GLY A 99 8.33 -10.70 6.49
N ASP A 100 8.80 -9.81 7.37
CA ASP A 100 7.98 -9.20 8.42
C ASP A 100 6.90 -8.31 7.82
N VAL A 101 5.76 -8.27 8.50
CA VAL A 101 4.66 -7.36 8.18
C VAL A 101 4.75 -6.15 9.10
N ARG A 102 4.90 -4.97 8.52
CA ARG A 102 4.93 -3.69 9.23
C ARG A 102 3.71 -2.85 8.89
N ILE A 103 3.15 -2.20 9.90
CA ILE A 103 1.99 -1.32 9.78
C ILE A 103 2.42 0.10 10.12
N PHE A 104 2.17 1.05 9.22
CA PHE A 104 2.47 2.46 9.39
C PHE A 104 1.20 3.29 9.51
N ARG A 105 1.24 4.30 10.37
CA ARG A 105 0.18 5.30 10.54
C ARG A 105 0.80 6.61 11.02
N ASN A 106 0.31 7.74 10.52
CA ASN A 106 0.78 9.08 10.90
C ASN A 106 2.30 9.27 10.72
N GLY A 107 2.92 8.61 9.74
CA GLY A 107 4.37 8.73 9.49
C GLY A 107 5.27 7.78 10.26
N SER A 108 4.73 7.01 11.20
CA SER A 108 5.53 6.16 12.09
C SER A 108 5.13 4.69 12.00
N LEU A 109 6.06 3.81 12.38
CA LEU A 109 5.80 2.39 12.58
C LEU A 109 4.88 2.22 13.78
N LEU A 110 3.70 1.65 13.55
CA LEU A 110 2.70 1.38 14.57
C LEU A 110 2.85 -0.03 15.15
N MET A 111 3.16 -1.00 14.29
CA MET A 111 3.22 -2.41 14.66
C MET A 111 4.12 -3.17 13.69
N GLU A 112 4.82 -4.16 14.20
CA GLU A 112 5.58 -5.15 13.44
C GLU A 112 5.14 -6.56 13.85
N ILE A 113 4.97 -7.42 12.86
CA ILE A 113 4.64 -8.83 13.02
C ILE A 113 5.74 -9.61 12.31
N GLU A 114 6.56 -10.28 13.10
CA GLU A 114 7.65 -11.10 12.60
C GLU A 114 7.10 -12.31 11.85
N LYS A 115 7.78 -12.69 10.76
CA LYS A 115 7.45 -13.92 10.05
C LYS A 115 7.69 -15.12 10.99
N PRO A 116 6.72 -16.05 11.14
CA PRO A 116 6.87 -17.25 11.96
C PRO A 116 8.03 -18.16 11.54
#